data_AF-A0A9D2GIG9-F1
#
_entry.id   AF-A0A9D2GIG9-F1
#
_cell.length_a   1.000
_cell.length_b   1.000
_cell.length_c   1.000
_cell.angle_alpha   90.00
_cell.angle_beta   90.00
_cell.angle_gamma   90.00
#
_symmetry.space_group_name_H-M   'P 1'
#
loop_
_entity.id
_entity.type
_entity.pdbx_description
1 polymer ?
#
loop_
_entity_poly.entity_id
_entity_poly.type
_entity_poly.pdbx_seq_one_letter_code
_entity_poly.pdbx_strand_id
1 'polypeptide(L)'
;MNCTSFTFADIFAGIGGVRLGFEQAGGTCVFASETDPDARRTYEENFGVLPAGDIRETNPEELPDFDILLADFPYSLSKLEGESGLFQAVENILRVKRPEAFFLENGKNLLSHAGGKTYGEIRRRLSGLGYTVYGKVLNAWDYGVPQKRERLVTVGFAEPILFAFPEAFPEERRKTLSEILEPEGAVKKSYYVSLKIRDRKMKKMLERCGKEPERPYVTNENVSGMVTPHRYACSLRAGASANYLLVNNERRMTERELFRLQGFPDSYRMPDSFVEVKNLTGNSSVVPMVQSVAERMMSAVELYQGETVGLERGTAKAALDRFLRRKGQETWRVIQAAEILYQKRMNPELKLENASAYKEESRLWRDEMGERLLGTDYRPPLSGQDSLFYKNALPPEVLKVLGEENNRTGGAVEAYIYRKLTEKERILTELLKPWLSGNGGPDAGKFLSALLKGLSVPGMEAEERMAREAAVRALLKTFGKVLGAGLSAEGEKQTDILSAAAGLLTGREQGDGGFFTAECLELWFERMMDGPCKRKMGGVAAEFLAGELSASFSGRNRPWKALADRGYETIRDGFWR
;
A
#
# COMPACT_ATOMS: atom_id res chain seq x y z
N MET A 1 27.60 9.87 -13.33
CA MET A 1 26.29 9.91 -12.66
C MET A 1 25.27 10.04 -13.76
N ASN A 2 24.64 8.95 -14.18
CA ASN A 2 23.44 8.98 -15.02
C ASN A 2 22.34 8.38 -14.16
N CYS A 3 21.39 9.21 -13.75
CA CYS A 3 20.05 8.81 -13.34
C CYS A 3 19.14 9.94 -13.83
N THR A 4 18.07 9.53 -14.50
CA THR A 4 17.23 10.27 -15.44
C THR A 4 16.82 11.68 -14.97
N SER A 5 17.14 12.71 -15.75
CA SER A 5 16.56 14.05 -15.54
C SER A 5 15.06 13.99 -15.81
N PHE A 6 14.24 14.43 -14.85
CA PHE A 6 12.79 14.48 -14.99
C PHE A 6 12.28 15.89 -14.71
N THR A 7 11.07 16.18 -15.17
CA THR A 7 10.40 17.47 -15.03
C THR A 7 9.20 17.36 -14.10
N PHE A 8 8.88 18.45 -13.40
CA PHE A 8 7.72 18.46 -12.51
C PHE A 8 7.02 19.81 -12.45
N ALA A 9 5.73 19.77 -12.10
CA ALA A 9 4.93 20.94 -11.75
C ALA A 9 4.66 20.96 -10.23
N ASP A 10 4.91 22.09 -9.58
CA ASP A 10 4.80 22.30 -8.13
C ASP A 10 3.63 23.23 -7.79
N ILE A 11 2.46 22.65 -7.49
CA ILE A 11 1.27 23.42 -7.12
C ILE A 11 1.09 23.45 -5.61
N PHE A 12 0.57 24.56 -5.09
CA PHE A 12 0.61 24.86 -3.65
C PHE A 12 2.07 24.91 -3.15
N ALA A 13 2.91 25.57 -3.95
CA ALA A 13 4.35 25.50 -3.85
C ALA A 13 4.89 26.02 -2.51
N GLY A 14 4.15 26.92 -1.84
CA GLY A 14 4.60 27.61 -0.65
C GLY A 14 5.95 28.29 -0.88
N ILE A 15 6.92 27.97 -0.03
CA ILE A 15 8.32 28.41 -0.17
C ILE A 15 9.21 27.36 -0.85
N GLY A 16 8.65 26.44 -1.63
CA GLY A 16 9.40 25.47 -2.44
C GLY A 16 10.09 24.36 -1.63
N GLY A 17 9.57 24.01 -0.45
CA GLY A 17 10.12 22.89 0.33
C GLY A 17 10.00 21.55 -0.39
N VAL A 18 8.90 21.33 -1.13
CA VAL A 18 8.74 20.12 -1.96
C VAL A 18 9.63 20.19 -3.19
N ARG A 19 9.63 21.33 -3.91
CA ARG A 19 10.54 21.60 -5.02
C ARG A 19 11.99 21.29 -4.69
N LEU A 20 12.54 21.81 -3.59
CA LEU A 20 13.94 21.55 -3.21
C LEU A 20 14.22 20.07 -3.03
N GLY A 21 13.28 19.30 -2.46
CA GLY A 21 13.43 17.86 -2.31
C GLY A 21 13.51 17.13 -3.65
N PHE A 22 12.66 17.52 -4.62
CA PHE A 22 12.66 16.93 -5.95
C PHE A 22 13.82 17.41 -6.84
N GLU A 23 14.25 18.68 -6.73
CA GLU A 23 15.46 19.18 -7.39
C GLU A 23 16.73 18.46 -6.89
N GLN A 24 16.82 18.21 -5.58
CA GLN A 24 17.92 17.43 -4.99
C GLN A 24 17.92 15.96 -5.45
N ALA A 25 16.77 15.44 -5.87
CA ALA A 25 16.64 14.11 -6.48
C ALA A 25 16.88 14.11 -8.00
N GLY A 26 17.26 15.24 -8.61
CA GLY A 26 17.57 15.35 -10.04
C GLY A 26 16.43 15.90 -10.92
N GLY A 27 15.34 16.38 -10.31
CA GLY A 27 14.20 16.95 -11.03
C GLY A 27 14.40 18.42 -11.44
N THR A 28 13.65 18.85 -12.45
CA THR A 28 13.58 20.24 -12.90
C THR A 28 12.15 20.77 -12.81
N CYS A 29 11.94 21.86 -12.08
CA CYS A 29 10.62 22.50 -11.99
C CYS A 29 10.31 23.26 -13.29
N VAL A 30 9.22 22.91 -13.96
CA VAL A 30 8.76 23.60 -15.20
C VAL A 30 7.55 24.51 -14.96
N PHE A 31 6.85 24.33 -13.85
CA PHE A 31 5.71 25.16 -13.46
C PHE A 31 5.56 25.18 -11.94
N ALA A 32 5.18 26.32 -11.39
CA ALA A 32 4.85 26.44 -9.97
C ALA A 32 3.58 27.27 -9.78
N SER A 33 2.79 27.02 -8.74
CA SER A 33 1.62 27.83 -8.38
C SER A 33 1.50 28.05 -6.86
N GLU A 34 1.26 29.29 -6.45
CA GLU A 34 1.08 29.70 -5.06
C GLU A 34 0.23 30.99 -4.99
N THR A 35 -0.68 31.07 -4.03
CA THR A 35 -1.57 32.22 -3.81
C THR A 35 -1.09 33.19 -2.73
N ASP A 36 -0.35 32.70 -1.74
CA ASP A 36 0.13 33.51 -0.61
C ASP A 36 1.22 34.50 -1.08
N PRO A 37 1.01 35.82 -0.93
CA PRO A 37 1.95 36.83 -1.44
C PRO A 37 3.35 36.74 -0.82
N ASP A 38 3.46 36.34 0.44
CA ASP A 38 4.74 36.24 1.14
C ASP A 38 5.52 35.01 0.68
N ALA A 39 4.82 33.88 0.48
CA ALA A 39 5.36 32.67 -0.10
C ALA A 39 5.82 32.90 -1.54
N ARG A 40 5.00 33.54 -2.39
CA ARG A 40 5.34 33.88 -3.79
C ARG A 40 6.62 34.70 -3.88
N ARG A 41 6.73 35.76 -3.09
CA ARG A 41 7.93 36.61 -3.02
C ARG A 41 9.15 35.82 -2.59
N THR A 42 9.04 35.06 -1.50
CA THR A 42 10.14 34.23 -0.99
C THR A 42 10.57 33.17 -2.02
N TYR A 43 9.61 32.59 -2.74
CA TYR A 43 9.86 31.61 -3.79
C TYR A 43 10.62 32.25 -4.96
N GLU A 44 10.16 33.41 -5.45
CA GLU A 44 10.83 34.14 -6.53
C GLU A 44 12.28 34.52 -6.18
N GLU A 45 12.54 34.98 -4.96
CA GLU A 45 13.88 35.34 -4.50
C GLU A 45 14.88 34.18 -4.48
N ASN A 46 14.39 32.94 -4.32
CA ASN A 46 15.22 31.73 -4.21
C ASN A 46 15.32 30.95 -5.52
N PHE A 47 14.26 30.96 -6.34
CA PHE A 47 14.18 30.15 -7.56
C PHE A 47 14.18 30.98 -8.85
N GLY A 48 14.10 32.30 -8.77
CA GLY A 48 14.05 33.20 -9.92
C GLY A 48 12.76 33.09 -10.75
N VAL A 49 11.75 32.40 -10.22
CA VAL A 49 10.46 32.16 -10.89
C VAL A 49 9.36 32.59 -9.95
N LEU A 50 8.50 33.51 -10.41
CA LEU A 50 7.29 33.86 -9.70
C LEU A 50 6.22 32.78 -9.95
N PRO A 51 5.68 32.10 -8.91
CA PRO A 51 4.64 31.10 -9.12
C PRO A 51 3.40 31.66 -9.82
N ALA A 52 2.66 30.84 -10.56
CA ALA A 52 1.30 31.15 -11.02
C ALA A 52 0.38 31.39 -9.81
N GLY A 53 -0.63 32.23 -9.96
CA GLY A 53 -1.58 32.58 -8.88
C GLY A 53 -2.45 31.41 -8.43
N ASP A 54 -3.75 31.62 -8.40
CA ASP A 54 -4.70 30.58 -8.02
C ASP A 54 -4.74 29.46 -9.08
N ILE A 55 -4.37 28.25 -8.68
CA ILE A 55 -4.35 27.09 -9.57
C ILE A 55 -5.73 26.73 -10.16
N ARG A 56 -6.81 27.18 -9.51
CA ARG A 56 -8.19 26.97 -9.99
C ARG A 56 -8.53 27.79 -11.23
N GLU A 57 -7.82 28.91 -11.44
CA GLU A 57 -8.01 29.80 -12.57
C GLU A 57 -7.14 29.40 -13.77
N THR A 58 -6.18 28.49 -13.56
CA THR A 58 -5.28 28.00 -14.60
C THR A 58 -5.96 26.92 -15.44
N ASN A 59 -5.94 27.09 -16.76
CA ASN A 59 -6.34 26.06 -17.70
C ASN A 59 -5.28 24.95 -17.74
N PRO A 60 -5.59 23.70 -17.37
CA PRO A 60 -4.60 22.62 -17.38
C PRO A 60 -3.98 22.36 -18.76
N GLU A 61 -4.70 22.64 -19.86
CA GLU A 61 -4.18 22.45 -21.22
C GLU A 61 -3.03 23.41 -21.57
N GLU A 62 -2.96 24.56 -20.90
CA GLU A 62 -1.93 25.58 -21.11
C GLU A 62 -0.68 25.34 -20.26
N LEU A 63 -0.73 24.38 -19.32
CA LEU A 63 0.43 24.01 -18.54
C LEU A 63 1.50 23.36 -19.44
N PRO A 64 2.80 23.59 -19.18
CA PRO A 64 3.86 22.83 -19.84
C PRO A 64 3.70 21.34 -19.54
N ASP A 65 4.24 20.47 -20.41
CA ASP A 65 4.33 19.04 -20.10
C ASP A 65 5.30 18.81 -18.94
N PHE A 66 4.97 17.84 -18.09
CA PHE A 66 5.77 17.45 -16.95
C PHE A 66 5.55 15.98 -16.60
N ASP A 67 6.59 15.35 -16.04
CA ASP A 67 6.57 13.93 -15.69
C ASP A 67 5.88 13.67 -14.34
N ILE A 68 5.99 14.62 -13.41
CA ILE A 68 5.47 14.48 -12.05
C ILE A 68 4.67 15.72 -11.61
N LEU A 69 3.46 15.50 -11.07
CA LEU A 69 2.72 16.55 -10.35
C LEU A 69 3.03 16.52 -8.85
N LEU A 70 3.44 17.64 -8.29
CA LEU A 70 3.67 17.84 -6.85
C LEU A 70 2.58 18.73 -6.27
N ALA A 71 1.97 18.35 -5.14
CA ALA A 71 0.97 19.17 -4.47
C ALA A 71 1.05 19.07 -2.93
N ASP A 72 1.42 20.17 -2.27
CA ASP A 72 1.40 20.32 -0.81
C ASP A 72 0.19 21.16 -0.37
N PHE A 73 -1.00 20.59 -0.50
CA PHE A 73 -2.23 21.33 -0.22
C PHE A 73 -2.67 21.20 1.25
N PRO A 74 -3.19 22.29 1.84
CA PRO A 74 -3.49 22.31 3.28
C PRO A 74 -4.67 21.41 3.66
N TYR A 75 -4.55 20.78 4.83
CA TYR A 75 -5.55 19.90 5.44
C TYR A 75 -6.95 20.52 5.58
N SER A 76 -7.06 21.83 5.80
CA SER A 76 -8.36 22.51 5.87
C SER A 76 -9.13 22.49 4.55
N LEU A 77 -8.41 22.34 3.43
CA LEU A 77 -8.91 22.41 2.06
C LEU A 77 -8.96 21.03 1.38
N SER A 78 -8.55 19.95 2.07
CA SER A 78 -8.78 18.56 1.66
C SER A 78 -10.21 18.07 1.96
N LYS A 79 -11.12 18.96 2.38
CA LYS A 79 -12.54 18.65 2.56
C LYS A 79 -13.19 18.51 1.19
N LEU A 80 -13.43 17.27 0.78
CA LEU A 80 -14.10 16.92 -0.47
C LEU A 80 -15.51 17.52 -0.62
N GLU A 81 -16.16 17.85 0.50
CA GLU A 81 -17.49 18.44 0.59
C GLU A 81 -17.46 19.96 0.87
N GLY A 82 -16.35 20.65 0.58
CA GLY A 82 -16.21 22.10 0.83
C GLY A 82 -15.90 22.94 -0.42
N GLU A 83 -16.34 24.20 -0.40
CA GLU A 83 -16.27 25.26 -1.43
C GLU A 83 -14.86 25.58 -1.99
N SER A 84 -13.79 24.93 -1.50
CA SER A 84 -12.42 25.31 -1.86
C SER A 84 -11.98 24.86 -3.26
N GLY A 85 -12.48 23.74 -3.78
CA GLY A 85 -12.17 23.25 -5.14
C GLY A 85 -10.71 22.83 -5.38
N LEU A 86 -9.85 22.82 -4.37
CA LEU A 86 -8.40 22.62 -4.57
C LEU A 86 -8.04 21.18 -4.96
N PHE A 87 -8.64 20.18 -4.31
CA PHE A 87 -8.42 18.80 -4.73
C PHE A 87 -9.02 18.54 -6.12
N GLN A 88 -10.13 19.19 -6.47
CA GLN A 88 -10.68 19.15 -7.83
C GLN A 88 -9.71 19.76 -8.85
N ALA A 89 -8.95 20.81 -8.49
CA ALA A 89 -7.90 21.35 -9.35
C ALA A 89 -6.76 20.33 -9.57
N VAL A 90 -6.31 19.65 -8.49
CA VAL A 90 -5.32 18.54 -8.59
C VAL A 90 -5.83 17.46 -9.55
N GLU A 91 -7.06 17.00 -9.36
CA GLU A 91 -7.66 15.97 -10.22
C GLU A 91 -7.83 16.42 -11.67
N ASN A 92 -8.22 17.68 -11.89
CA ASN A 92 -8.40 18.21 -13.23
C ASN A 92 -7.05 18.19 -13.97
N ILE A 93 -5.97 18.60 -13.31
CA ILE A 93 -4.62 18.54 -13.86
C ILE A 93 -4.20 17.09 -14.12
N LEU A 94 -4.37 16.18 -13.14
CA LEU A 94 -4.04 14.76 -13.32
C LEU A 94 -4.82 14.09 -14.45
N ARG A 95 -6.07 14.51 -14.68
CA ARG A 95 -6.94 14.01 -15.74
C ARG A 95 -6.53 14.52 -17.12
N VAL A 96 -6.18 15.81 -17.23
CA VAL A 96 -5.81 16.46 -18.50
C VAL A 96 -4.37 16.14 -18.89
N LYS A 97 -3.41 16.37 -17.99
CA LYS A 97 -1.97 16.24 -18.27
C LYS A 97 -1.47 14.80 -18.16
N ARG A 98 -2.14 13.95 -17.38
CA ARG A 98 -1.80 12.54 -17.15
C ARG A 98 -0.29 12.30 -16.94
N PRO A 99 0.36 13.00 -15.98
CA PRO A 99 1.78 12.79 -15.67
C PRO A 99 2.07 11.33 -15.31
N GLU A 100 3.32 10.90 -15.48
CA GLU A 100 3.76 9.53 -15.14
C GLU A 100 3.55 9.21 -13.65
N ALA A 101 3.73 10.21 -12.80
CA ALA A 101 3.55 10.08 -11.36
C ALA A 101 3.00 11.35 -10.70
N PHE A 102 2.60 11.22 -9.43
CA PHE A 102 2.30 12.35 -8.58
C PHE A 102 2.78 12.14 -7.14
N PHE A 103 2.96 13.26 -6.44
CA PHE A 103 3.27 13.34 -5.02
C PHE A 103 2.33 14.33 -4.35
N LEU A 104 1.63 13.89 -3.30
CA LEU A 104 0.75 14.70 -2.47
C LEU A 104 1.21 14.66 -1.00
N GLU A 105 1.27 15.81 -0.34
CA GLU A 105 1.52 15.95 1.10
C GLU A 105 0.27 16.50 1.78
N ASN A 106 -0.14 15.88 2.89
CA ASN A 106 -1.13 16.45 3.80
C ASN A 106 -0.84 16.15 5.28
N GLY A 107 -1.46 16.92 6.17
CA GLY A 107 -1.45 16.63 7.60
C GLY A 107 -2.03 15.24 7.94
N LYS A 108 -1.37 14.49 8.85
CA LYS A 108 -1.74 13.11 9.22
C LYS A 108 -3.21 12.91 9.64
N ASN A 109 -3.86 13.97 10.11
CA ASN A 109 -5.25 13.93 10.59
C ASN A 109 -6.24 13.59 9.47
N LEU A 110 -5.83 13.68 8.19
CA LEU A 110 -6.63 13.28 7.03
C LEU A 110 -7.04 11.81 7.06
N LEU A 111 -6.20 10.93 7.65
CA LEU A 111 -6.52 9.53 7.81
C LEU A 111 -7.71 9.27 8.75
N SER A 112 -7.92 10.14 9.74
CA SER A 112 -9.00 10.02 10.72
C SER A 112 -10.23 10.85 10.38
N HIS A 113 -10.13 11.77 9.41
CA HIS A 113 -11.21 12.70 9.08
C HIS A 113 -12.45 11.96 8.58
N ALA A 114 -13.63 12.35 9.09
CA ALA A 114 -14.91 11.71 8.80
C ALA A 114 -14.87 10.17 8.97
N GLY A 115 -14.11 9.67 9.95
CA GLY A 115 -13.92 8.23 10.18
C GLY A 115 -13.07 7.54 9.10
N GLY A 116 -12.19 8.29 8.43
CA GLY A 116 -11.33 7.81 7.34
C GLY A 116 -11.95 7.87 5.95
N LYS A 117 -13.22 8.30 5.84
CA LYS A 117 -13.95 8.40 4.56
C LYS A 117 -13.27 9.35 3.57
N THR A 118 -12.78 10.49 4.05
CA THR A 118 -12.20 11.52 3.17
C THR A 118 -10.94 11.04 2.45
N TYR A 119 -10.01 10.41 3.17
CA TYR A 119 -8.83 9.84 2.53
C TYR A 119 -9.17 8.63 1.65
N GLY A 120 -10.13 7.79 2.08
CA GLY A 120 -10.64 6.69 1.26
C GLY A 120 -11.19 7.17 -0.09
N GLU A 121 -11.93 8.27 -0.07
CA GLU A 121 -12.46 8.92 -1.27
C GLU A 121 -11.38 9.51 -2.16
N ILE A 122 -10.41 10.24 -1.59
CA ILE A 122 -9.25 10.77 -2.34
C ILE A 122 -8.54 9.62 -3.07
N ARG A 123 -8.24 8.51 -2.38
CA ARG A 123 -7.62 7.34 -3.01
C ARG A 123 -8.47 6.75 -4.11
N ARG A 124 -9.79 6.62 -3.89
CA ARG A 124 -10.71 6.08 -4.89
C ARG A 124 -10.73 6.93 -6.15
N ARG A 125 -10.81 8.25 -6.03
CA ARG A 125 -10.85 9.15 -7.18
C ARG A 125 -9.52 9.17 -7.94
N LEU A 126 -8.38 9.23 -7.23
CA LEU A 126 -7.05 9.11 -7.83
C LEU A 126 -6.86 7.77 -8.56
N SER A 127 -7.33 6.65 -7.99
CA SER A 127 -7.32 5.35 -8.69
C SER A 127 -8.30 5.30 -9.86
N GLY A 128 -9.45 5.99 -9.76
CA GLY A 128 -10.41 6.14 -10.86
C GLY A 128 -9.85 6.90 -12.07
N LEU A 129 -8.84 7.76 -11.87
CA LEU A 129 -8.07 8.40 -12.94
C LEU A 129 -7.03 7.47 -13.60
N GLY A 130 -6.87 6.24 -13.09
CA GLY A 130 -5.97 5.22 -13.62
C GLY A 130 -4.65 5.05 -12.86
N TYR A 131 -4.47 5.74 -11.71
CA TYR A 131 -3.21 5.67 -10.97
C TYR A 131 -3.18 4.53 -9.94
N THR A 132 -2.00 3.92 -9.78
CA THR A 132 -1.70 3.02 -8.66
C THR A 132 -1.25 3.84 -7.46
N VAL A 133 -2.07 3.89 -6.41
CA VAL A 133 -1.93 4.86 -5.30
C VAL A 133 -1.44 4.21 -4.00
N TYR A 134 -0.36 4.79 -3.46
CA TYR A 134 0.26 4.43 -2.20
C TYR A 134 0.16 5.59 -1.20
N GLY A 135 0.00 5.29 0.08
CA GLY A 135 0.14 6.33 1.10
C GLY A 135 0.60 5.81 2.44
N LYS A 136 1.41 6.62 3.14
CA LYS A 136 2.02 6.28 4.42
C LYS A 136 2.21 7.56 5.25
N VAL A 137 2.07 7.44 6.56
CA VAL A 137 2.49 8.51 7.48
C VAL A 137 3.99 8.43 7.66
N LEU A 138 4.70 9.50 7.32
CA LEU A 138 6.13 9.65 7.52
C LEU A 138 6.39 10.67 8.62
N ASN A 139 7.41 10.46 9.43
CA ASN A 139 7.86 11.39 10.45
C ASN A 139 9.19 12.01 10.04
N ALA A 140 9.23 13.32 9.87
CA ALA A 140 10.41 14.08 9.46
C ALA A 140 11.68 13.76 10.28
N TRP A 141 11.51 13.40 11.56
CA TRP A 141 12.60 12.94 12.42
C TRP A 141 13.41 11.83 11.76
N ASP A 142 12.71 10.85 11.20
CA ASP A 142 13.30 9.64 10.64
C ASP A 142 14.10 9.92 9.36
N TYR A 143 14.05 11.15 8.84
CA TYR A 143 14.66 11.55 7.57
C TYR A 143 15.66 12.70 7.71
N GLY A 144 16.22 12.92 8.91
CA GLY A 144 17.44 13.73 9.05
C GLY A 144 17.29 15.11 9.68
N VAL A 145 16.10 15.49 10.16
CA VAL A 145 15.90 16.73 10.94
C VAL A 145 15.41 16.43 12.35
N PRO A 146 15.83 17.15 13.40
CA PRO A 146 15.39 16.92 14.79
C PRO A 146 13.99 17.53 15.03
N GLN A 147 13.01 17.16 14.21
CA GLN A 147 11.62 17.63 14.29
C GLN A 147 10.65 16.45 14.24
N LYS A 148 9.81 16.31 15.27
CA LYS A 148 8.69 15.38 15.24
C LYS A 148 7.53 16.00 14.46
N ARG A 149 7.52 15.74 13.14
CA ARG A 149 6.52 16.23 12.19
C ARG A 149 6.03 15.06 11.36
N GLU A 150 4.84 14.58 11.71
CA GLU A 150 4.19 13.48 11.00
C GLU A 150 3.29 14.03 9.89
N ARG A 151 3.48 13.54 8.67
CA ARG A 151 2.72 13.90 7.47
C ARG A 151 2.26 12.66 6.72
N LEU A 152 1.06 12.73 6.17
CA LEU A 152 0.56 11.74 5.24
C LEU A 152 1.15 12.09 3.86
N VAL A 153 1.98 11.20 3.35
CA VAL A 153 2.49 11.30 1.99
C VAL A 153 1.72 10.29 1.14
N THR A 154 1.17 10.76 0.02
CA THR A 154 0.46 9.94 -0.96
C THR A 154 1.16 10.08 -2.29
N VAL A 155 1.59 8.96 -2.87
CA VAL A 155 2.21 8.94 -4.20
C VAL A 155 1.37 8.06 -5.11
N GLY A 156 1.41 8.35 -6.40
CA GLY A 156 0.75 7.51 -7.40
C GLY A 156 1.51 7.50 -8.70
N PHE A 157 1.29 6.44 -9.46
CA PHE A 157 1.94 6.18 -10.74
C PHE A 157 0.87 5.83 -11.78
N ALA A 158 0.95 6.39 -12.98
CA ALA A 158 0.02 6.07 -14.08
C ALA A 158 0.17 4.59 -14.47
N GLU A 159 1.39 4.08 -14.36
CA GLU A 159 1.74 2.68 -14.54
C GLU A 159 1.59 1.89 -13.22
N PRO A 160 1.37 0.56 -13.27
CA PRO A 160 1.25 -0.30 -12.07
C PRO A 160 2.61 -0.58 -11.40
N ILE A 161 3.33 0.48 -11.03
CA ILE A 161 4.67 0.47 -10.44
C ILE A 161 4.61 -0.04 -9.00
N LEU A 162 5.43 -1.04 -8.70
CA LEU A 162 5.57 -1.58 -7.36
C LEU A 162 6.40 -0.65 -6.47
N PHE A 163 5.72 0.15 -5.66
CA PHE A 163 6.38 1.12 -4.78
C PHE A 163 6.34 0.73 -3.28
N ALA A 164 7.40 1.10 -2.57
CA ALA A 164 7.45 1.12 -1.11
C ALA A 164 8.18 2.38 -0.66
N PHE A 165 7.62 3.08 0.32
CA PHE A 165 8.20 4.28 0.92
C PHE A 165 9.61 4.05 1.47
N PRO A 166 10.47 5.08 1.50
CA PRO A 166 11.82 4.96 2.03
C PRO A 166 11.81 4.54 3.50
N GLU A 167 12.80 3.73 3.88
CA GLU A 167 13.06 3.38 5.28
C GLU A 167 13.64 4.57 6.04
N ALA A 168 13.48 4.53 7.37
CA ALA A 168 14.05 5.53 8.25
C ALA A 168 15.58 5.52 8.17
N PHE A 169 16.20 6.70 8.27
CA PHE A 169 17.65 6.81 8.37
C PHE A 169 18.14 6.17 9.69
N PRO A 170 19.32 5.51 9.68
CA PRO A 170 20.03 5.16 10.91
C PRO A 170 20.19 6.39 11.82
N GLU A 171 20.22 6.18 13.15
CA GLU A 171 20.26 7.29 14.11
C GLU A 171 21.46 8.20 13.90
N GLU A 172 22.59 7.65 13.47
CA GLU A 172 23.85 8.37 13.23
C GLU A 172 23.76 9.36 12.05
N ARG A 173 22.79 9.16 11.15
CA ARG A 173 22.53 10.07 10.02
C ARG A 173 21.51 11.15 10.36
N ARG A 174 20.92 11.13 11.56
CA ARG A 174 19.90 12.10 11.98
C ARG A 174 20.57 13.27 12.68
N LYS A 175 20.34 14.49 12.18
CA LYS A 175 20.85 15.70 12.83
C LYS A 175 20.24 15.85 14.23
N THR A 176 21.07 16.29 15.15
CA THR A 176 20.71 16.65 16.52
C THR A 176 20.32 18.12 16.62
N LEU A 177 19.70 18.52 17.74
CA LEU A 177 19.42 19.93 18.01
C LEU A 177 20.70 20.78 18.00
N SER A 178 21.82 20.26 18.52
CA SER A 178 23.10 20.99 18.57
C SER A 178 23.63 21.37 17.18
N GLU A 179 23.33 20.56 16.17
CA GLU A 179 23.79 20.81 14.78
C GLU A 179 22.94 21.83 14.04
N ILE A 180 21.70 22.07 14.48
CA ILE A 180 20.80 23.03 13.82
C ILE A 180 20.71 24.37 14.54
N LEU A 181 20.93 24.39 15.85
CA LEU A 181 20.85 25.58 16.68
C LEU A 181 22.06 26.50 16.44
N GLU A 182 21.82 27.80 16.44
CA GLU A 182 22.88 28.78 16.41
C GLU A 182 23.64 28.81 17.74
N PRO A 183 24.98 29.01 17.71
CA PRO A 183 25.77 29.19 18.92
C PRO A 183 25.20 30.30 19.79
N GLU A 184 25.19 30.12 21.11
CA GLU A 184 24.55 31.08 22.03
C GLU A 184 25.06 32.52 21.86
N GLY A 185 26.35 32.70 21.55
CA GLY A 185 26.96 34.01 21.32
C GLY A 185 26.53 34.72 20.02
N ALA A 186 25.91 34.00 19.07
CA ALA A 186 25.44 34.55 17.81
C ALA A 186 23.97 35.03 17.88
N VAL A 187 23.22 34.61 18.90
CA VAL A 187 21.78 34.89 19.00
C VAL A 187 21.52 36.26 19.63
N LYS A 188 20.71 37.09 18.96
CA LYS A 188 20.34 38.42 19.46
C LYS A 188 19.57 38.33 20.80
N LYS A 189 19.77 39.30 21.68
CA LYS A 189 19.07 39.39 22.98
C LYS A 189 17.55 39.38 22.85
N SER A 190 16.99 39.86 21.73
CA SER A 190 15.56 39.90 21.46
C SER A 190 14.87 38.53 21.41
N TYR A 191 15.61 37.43 21.18
CA TYR A 191 15.03 36.08 21.20
C TYR A 191 14.88 35.51 22.62
N TYR A 192 15.61 36.05 23.59
CA TYR A 192 15.55 35.59 24.97
C TYR A 192 14.24 36.04 25.62
N VAL A 193 13.59 35.11 26.32
CA VAL A 193 12.37 35.43 27.06
C VAL A 193 12.71 36.15 28.35
N SER A 194 11.76 36.91 28.90
CA SER A 194 11.95 37.53 30.21
C SER A 194 12.25 36.47 31.29
N LEU A 195 13.03 36.84 32.31
CA LEU A 195 13.36 35.97 33.45
C LEU A 195 12.09 35.38 34.08
N LYS A 196 11.01 36.18 34.19
CA LYS A 196 9.70 35.72 34.66
C LYS A 196 9.13 34.55 33.85
N ILE A 197 9.24 34.58 32.52
CA ILE A 197 8.76 33.48 31.65
C ILE A 197 9.67 32.27 31.79
N ARG A 198 10.99 32.48 31.78
CA ARG A 198 12.00 31.41 31.93
C ARG A 198 11.78 30.66 33.24
N ASP A 199 11.75 31.37 34.36
CA ASP A 199 11.66 30.78 35.70
C ASP A 199 10.30 30.07 35.89
N ARG A 200 9.21 30.62 35.35
CA ARG A 200 7.89 29.96 35.33
C ARG A 200 7.94 28.63 34.58
N LYS A 201 8.51 28.60 33.37
CA LYS A 201 8.57 27.38 32.55
C LYS A 201 9.56 26.36 33.14
N MET A 202 10.68 26.82 33.68
CA MET A 202 11.66 25.98 34.36
C MET A 202 11.04 25.30 35.58
N LYS A 203 10.33 26.05 36.44
CA LYS A 203 9.62 25.49 37.60
C LYS A 203 8.64 24.40 37.18
N LYS A 204 7.75 24.67 36.22
CA LYS A 204 6.77 23.70 35.71
C LYS A 204 7.43 22.44 35.14
N MET A 205 8.56 22.61 34.45
CA MET A 205 9.30 21.49 33.87
C MET A 205 9.97 20.65 34.97
N LEU A 206 10.60 21.28 35.98
CA LEU A 206 11.25 20.59 37.09
C LEU A 206 10.24 19.84 37.97
N GLU A 207 9.07 20.43 38.25
CA GLU A 207 7.98 19.77 38.97
C GLU A 207 7.56 18.44 38.32
N ARG A 208 7.68 18.35 36.99
CA ARG A 208 7.34 17.15 36.22
C ARG A 208 8.51 16.18 36.07
N CYS A 209 9.69 16.69 35.73
CA CYS A 209 10.84 15.88 35.31
C CYS A 209 11.78 15.54 36.47
N GLY A 210 11.67 16.21 37.62
CA GLY A 210 12.54 16.04 38.79
C GLY A 210 13.95 16.62 38.63
N LYS A 211 14.44 16.77 37.39
CA LYS A 211 15.74 17.37 37.06
C LYS A 211 15.72 18.07 35.70
N GLU A 212 16.68 18.96 35.48
CA GLU A 212 16.89 19.55 34.15
C GLU A 212 17.45 18.49 33.19
N PRO A 213 16.91 18.39 31.96
CA PRO A 213 17.43 17.48 30.94
C PRO A 213 18.75 17.99 30.35
N GLU A 214 19.46 17.09 29.70
CA GLU A 214 20.69 17.41 28.96
C GLU A 214 20.42 18.47 27.88
N ARG A 215 21.27 19.48 27.82
CA ARG A 215 21.20 20.56 26.83
C ARG A 215 21.89 20.14 25.53
N PRO A 216 21.40 20.59 24.36
CA PRO A 216 20.21 21.41 24.18
C PRO A 216 18.92 20.57 24.18
N TYR A 217 17.84 21.17 24.68
CA TYR A 217 16.48 20.64 24.57
C TYR A 217 15.51 21.72 24.12
N VAL A 218 14.40 21.30 23.53
CA VAL A 218 13.27 22.18 23.18
C VAL A 218 12.10 21.83 24.06
N THR A 219 11.52 22.82 24.73
CA THR A 219 10.28 22.62 25.49
C THR A 219 9.06 22.92 24.65
N ASN A 220 8.00 22.14 24.89
CA ASN A 220 6.68 22.36 24.32
C ASN A 220 5.69 22.63 25.45
N GLU A 221 5.02 23.80 25.43
CA GLU A 221 3.89 24.12 26.31
C GLU A 221 2.56 23.83 25.62
N ASN A 222 1.81 22.83 26.10
CA ASN A 222 0.51 22.51 25.53
C ASN A 222 -0.58 23.52 25.98
N VAL A 223 -1.81 23.35 25.47
CA VAL A 223 -2.96 24.20 25.81
C VAL A 223 -3.33 24.18 27.30
N SER A 224 -3.02 23.10 28.03
CA SER A 224 -3.22 23.01 29.48
C SER A 224 -2.07 23.64 30.28
N GLY A 225 -1.11 24.28 29.62
CA GLY A 225 0.06 24.91 30.25
C GLY A 225 1.12 23.91 30.73
N MET A 226 1.08 22.66 30.27
CA MET A 226 2.05 21.61 30.60
C MET A 226 3.31 21.79 29.76
N VAL A 227 4.48 21.87 30.41
CA VAL A 227 5.78 22.09 29.76
C VAL A 227 6.55 20.76 29.72
N THR A 228 6.84 20.26 28.51
CA THR A 228 7.58 19.00 28.32
C THR A 228 8.86 19.26 27.52
N PRO A 229 10.05 18.85 28.02
CA PRO A 229 11.29 18.96 27.26
C PRO A 229 11.50 17.77 26.31
N HIS A 230 12.14 18.04 25.18
CA HIS A 230 12.39 17.08 24.12
C HIS A 230 13.78 17.30 23.49
N ARG A 231 14.44 16.23 23.04
CA ARG A 231 15.68 16.27 22.23
C ARG A 231 15.43 16.67 20.77
N TYR A 232 14.27 17.25 20.50
CA TYR A 232 13.72 17.56 19.19
C TYR A 232 12.67 18.65 19.32
N ALA A 233 12.38 19.33 18.22
CA ALA A 233 11.25 20.24 18.15
C ALA A 233 9.95 19.47 17.85
N CYS A 234 8.85 19.81 18.52
CA CYS A 234 7.54 19.41 18.02
C CYS A 234 7.24 20.12 16.68
N SER A 235 6.32 19.55 15.89
CA SER A 235 5.90 20.12 14.60
C SER A 235 5.68 21.62 14.66
N LEU A 236 6.37 22.35 13.78
CA LEU A 236 6.09 23.75 13.53
C LEU A 236 4.67 23.90 12.98
N ARG A 237 3.95 24.89 13.48
CA ARG A 237 2.61 25.33 13.07
C ARG A 237 2.66 26.82 12.72
N ALA A 238 2.06 27.17 11.58
CA ALA A 238 1.86 28.56 11.23
C ALA A 238 1.07 29.29 12.33
N GLY A 239 1.42 30.55 12.59
CA GLY A 239 0.79 31.38 13.62
C GLY A 239 1.14 31.05 15.07
N ALA A 240 1.38 29.78 15.43
CA ALA A 240 1.38 29.35 16.84
C ALA A 240 2.74 28.96 17.44
N SER A 241 3.71 28.48 16.63
CA SER A 241 4.94 27.83 17.12
C SER A 241 5.74 28.61 18.17
N ALA A 242 5.92 29.91 17.93
CA ALA A 242 6.73 30.79 18.78
C ALA A 242 6.13 31.04 20.18
N ASN A 243 4.87 30.64 20.42
CA ASN A 243 4.19 30.82 21.69
C ASN A 243 4.45 29.65 22.66
N TYR A 244 4.85 28.48 22.14
CA TYR A 244 4.96 27.27 22.94
C TYR A 244 6.32 26.56 22.87
N LEU A 245 7.18 26.88 21.90
CA LEU A 245 8.53 26.30 21.76
C LEU A 245 9.62 27.21 22.32
N LEU A 246 10.44 26.72 23.25
CA LEU A 246 11.67 27.40 23.69
C LEU A 246 12.86 26.45 23.74
N VAL A 247 14.02 26.95 23.32
CA VAL A 247 15.31 26.29 23.50
C VAL A 247 15.75 26.51 24.95
N ASN A 248 16.01 25.42 25.67
CA ASN A 248 16.43 25.39 27.08
C ASN A 248 15.53 26.21 28.04
N ASN A 249 14.27 26.46 27.68
CA ASN A 249 13.38 27.44 28.34
C ASN A 249 13.87 28.91 28.35
N GLU A 250 14.95 29.23 27.64
CA GLU A 250 15.63 30.53 27.73
C GLU A 250 15.31 31.45 26.55
N ARG A 251 15.13 30.89 25.36
CA ARG A 251 14.92 31.69 24.14
C ARG A 251 14.03 31.00 23.13
N ARG A 252 13.46 31.81 22.24
CA ARG A 252 12.84 31.33 21.00
C ARG A 252 13.90 30.84 20.03
N MET A 253 13.48 30.01 19.09
CA MET A 253 14.30 29.70 17.91
C MET A 253 14.38 30.93 17.01
N THR A 254 15.52 31.12 16.35
CA THR A 254 15.71 32.14 15.32
C THR A 254 15.07 31.72 14.00
N GLU A 255 14.94 32.66 13.07
CA GLU A 255 14.47 32.44 11.70
C GLU A 255 15.28 31.33 11.03
N ARG A 256 16.62 31.41 11.10
CA ARG A 256 17.51 30.43 10.49
C ARG A 256 17.35 29.05 11.11
N GLU A 257 17.19 28.95 12.43
CA GLU A 257 16.93 27.69 13.12
C GLU A 257 15.58 27.06 12.71
N LEU A 258 14.55 27.87 12.46
CA LEU A 258 13.26 27.40 11.94
C LEU A 258 13.38 26.83 10.52
N PHE A 259 14.16 27.47 9.65
CA PHE A 259 14.47 26.94 8.31
C PHE A 259 15.28 25.63 8.38
N ARG A 260 16.32 25.57 9.23
CA ARG A 260 17.11 24.35 9.45
C ARG A 260 16.27 23.19 10.01
N LEU A 261 15.26 23.47 10.84
CA LEU A 261 14.31 22.46 11.32
C LEU A 261 13.46 21.85 10.20
N GLN A 262 13.21 22.60 9.13
CA GLN A 262 12.55 22.12 7.92
C GLN A 262 13.55 21.57 6.88
N GLY A 263 14.84 21.60 7.18
CA GLY A 263 15.91 21.06 6.35
C GLY A 263 16.31 21.94 5.16
N PHE A 264 15.95 23.22 5.16
CA PHE A 264 16.42 24.17 4.15
C PHE A 264 17.91 24.46 4.31
N PRO A 265 18.65 24.70 3.22
CA PRO A 265 20.06 25.05 3.29
C PRO A 265 20.25 26.48 3.84
N ASP A 266 21.42 26.74 4.41
CA ASP A 266 21.77 28.07 4.93
C ASP A 266 21.86 29.14 3.84
N SER A 267 22.08 28.72 2.58
CA SER A 267 22.02 29.60 1.40
C SER A 267 20.61 30.07 1.04
N TYR A 268 19.57 29.42 1.56
CA TYR A 268 18.19 29.81 1.30
C TYR A 268 17.91 31.19 1.90
N ARG A 269 17.41 32.11 1.07
CA ARG A 269 17.07 33.48 1.45
C ARG A 269 15.74 33.47 2.20
N MET A 270 15.76 34.04 3.40
CA MET A 270 14.61 34.08 4.29
C MET A 270 14.06 35.51 4.35
N PRO A 271 12.74 35.70 4.55
CA PRO A 271 12.18 37.00 4.83
C PRO A 271 12.78 37.65 6.08
N ASP A 272 12.80 38.98 6.12
CA ASP A 272 13.29 39.75 7.27
C ASP A 272 12.33 39.69 8.48
N SER A 273 11.06 39.42 8.24
CA SER A 273 10.02 39.38 9.27
C SER A 273 9.96 38.02 9.96
N PHE A 274 10.28 37.98 11.25
CA PHE A 274 10.13 36.77 12.08
C PHE A 274 8.72 36.17 12.01
N VAL A 275 7.69 37.02 11.89
CA VAL A 275 6.29 36.57 11.82
C VAL A 275 6.02 35.84 10.49
N GLU A 276 6.52 36.38 9.38
CA GLU A 276 6.45 35.73 8.06
C GLU A 276 7.19 34.41 8.09
N VAL A 277 8.45 34.39 8.54
CA VAL A 277 9.27 33.17 8.64
C VAL A 277 8.55 32.09 9.45
N LYS A 278 7.99 32.43 10.60
CA LYS A 278 7.22 31.50 11.44
C LYS A 278 6.02 30.90 10.70
N ASN A 279 5.31 31.71 9.91
CA ASN A 279 4.13 31.24 9.16
C ASN A 279 4.54 30.34 8.00
N LEU A 280 5.50 30.79 7.18
CA LEU A 280 6.00 30.07 6.01
C LEU A 280 6.65 28.74 6.41
N THR A 281 7.57 28.75 7.37
CA THR A 281 8.19 27.50 7.88
C THR A 281 7.17 26.60 8.55
N GLY A 282 6.14 27.12 9.21
CA GLY A 282 5.06 26.30 9.78
C GLY A 282 4.26 25.51 8.74
N ASN A 283 4.02 26.12 7.57
CA ASN A 283 3.28 25.54 6.46
C ASN A 283 4.15 24.73 5.49
N SER A 284 5.48 24.91 5.50
CA SER A 284 6.37 24.20 4.59
C SER A 284 6.46 22.69 4.83
N SER A 285 6.76 21.95 3.76
CA SER A 285 7.28 20.59 3.79
C SER A 285 8.73 20.51 4.30
N VAL A 286 9.14 19.32 4.74
CA VAL A 286 10.50 19.02 5.23
C VAL A 286 11.34 18.47 4.09
N VAL A 287 12.38 19.22 3.69
CA VAL A 287 13.15 18.97 2.46
C VAL A 287 13.77 17.56 2.43
N PRO A 288 14.51 17.08 3.45
CA PRO A 288 15.13 15.75 3.42
C PRO A 288 14.13 14.58 3.35
N MET A 289 12.95 14.74 3.96
CA MET A 289 11.89 13.73 3.89
C MET A 289 11.31 13.66 2.48
N VAL A 290 11.06 14.82 1.86
CA VAL A 290 10.59 14.88 0.47
C VAL A 290 11.65 14.29 -0.47
N GLN A 291 12.92 14.69 -0.32
CA GLN A 291 14.04 14.15 -1.11
C GLN A 291 14.07 12.62 -1.05
N SER A 292 13.99 12.04 0.15
CA SER A 292 13.99 10.59 0.33
C SER A 292 12.83 9.89 -0.39
N VAL A 293 11.66 10.53 -0.45
CA VAL A 293 10.51 9.99 -1.19
C VAL A 293 10.72 10.16 -2.70
N ALA A 294 11.20 11.31 -3.15
CA ALA A 294 11.47 11.58 -4.56
C ALA A 294 12.50 10.60 -5.14
N GLU A 295 13.66 10.42 -4.48
CA GLU A 295 14.67 9.43 -4.85
C GLU A 295 14.06 8.01 -4.94
N ARG A 296 13.21 7.66 -3.97
CA ARG A 296 12.55 6.35 -3.96
C ARG A 296 11.51 6.19 -5.07
N MET A 297 10.80 7.26 -5.43
CA MET A 297 9.87 7.27 -6.57
C MET A 297 10.64 7.06 -7.88
N MET A 298 11.73 7.82 -8.09
CA MET A 298 12.55 7.69 -9.29
C MET A 298 13.17 6.30 -9.41
N SER A 299 13.73 5.76 -8.32
CA SER A 299 14.22 4.37 -8.33
C SER A 299 13.12 3.37 -8.69
N ALA A 300 11.87 3.59 -8.28
CA ALA A 300 10.77 2.69 -8.62
C ALA A 300 10.36 2.80 -10.09
N VAL A 301 10.42 4.00 -10.68
CA VAL A 301 10.18 4.25 -12.11
C VAL A 301 11.29 3.63 -12.97
N GLU A 302 12.56 3.85 -12.63
CA GLU A 302 13.71 3.26 -13.33
C GLU A 302 13.65 1.73 -13.31
N LEU A 303 13.35 1.14 -12.14
CA LEU A 303 13.14 -0.30 -12.02
C LEU A 303 11.96 -0.81 -12.87
N TYR A 304 10.93 0.00 -13.08
CA TYR A 304 9.79 -0.36 -13.92
C TYR A 304 10.10 -0.23 -15.42
N GLN A 305 10.85 0.79 -15.83
CA GLN A 305 11.18 1.07 -17.23
C GLN A 305 12.22 0.11 -17.82
N GLY A 306 12.88 -0.70 -16.99
CA GLY A 306 13.82 -1.72 -17.46
C GLY A 306 15.18 -1.15 -17.84
N GLU A 307 15.47 0.10 -17.43
CA GLU A 307 16.81 0.67 -17.42
C GLU A 307 17.65 -0.12 -16.41
N THR A 308 18.25 -1.19 -16.92
CA THR A 308 18.91 -2.21 -16.12
C THR A 308 20.35 -1.81 -15.86
N VAL A 309 20.58 -1.20 -14.69
CA VAL A 309 21.85 -1.34 -13.99
C VAL A 309 21.59 -2.19 -12.74
N GLY A 310 21.95 -3.48 -12.81
CA GLY A 310 22.18 -4.33 -11.64
C GLY A 310 20.97 -4.65 -10.75
N LEU A 311 19.96 -5.37 -11.26
CA LEU A 311 18.92 -5.95 -10.39
C LEU A 311 19.55 -6.95 -9.40
N GLU A 312 19.67 -6.57 -8.13
CA GLU A 312 20.32 -7.39 -7.11
C GLU A 312 19.49 -8.64 -6.72
N ARG A 313 20.18 -9.72 -6.30
CA ARG A 313 19.55 -10.97 -5.83
C ARG A 313 18.51 -10.76 -4.73
N GLY A 314 18.75 -9.80 -3.84
CA GLY A 314 17.81 -9.45 -2.76
C GLY A 314 16.48 -8.93 -3.29
N THR A 315 16.51 -8.09 -4.32
CA THR A 315 15.32 -7.52 -4.97
C THR A 315 14.53 -8.59 -5.72
N ALA A 316 15.21 -9.48 -6.46
CA ALA A 316 14.57 -10.61 -7.14
C ALA A 316 13.90 -11.57 -6.15
N LYS A 317 14.56 -11.87 -5.02
CA LYS A 317 13.95 -12.68 -3.95
C LYS A 317 12.74 -12.00 -3.32
N ALA A 318 12.79 -10.69 -3.08
CA ALA A 318 11.66 -9.94 -2.52
C ALA A 318 10.45 -9.92 -3.49
N ALA A 319 10.71 -9.83 -4.81
CA ALA A 319 9.68 -9.97 -5.83
C ALA A 319 9.05 -11.37 -5.82
N LEU A 320 9.87 -12.42 -5.74
CA LEU A 320 9.39 -13.81 -5.59
C LEU A 320 8.54 -13.99 -4.32
N ASP A 321 9.01 -13.51 -3.18
CA ASP A 321 8.27 -13.61 -1.91
C ASP A 321 6.93 -12.86 -1.97
N ARG A 322 6.89 -11.72 -2.64
CA ARG A 322 5.65 -10.95 -2.84
C ARG A 322 4.70 -11.66 -3.80
N PHE A 323 5.21 -12.19 -4.90
CA PHE A 323 4.46 -13.00 -5.86
C PHE A 323 3.80 -14.21 -5.17
N LEU A 324 4.56 -14.93 -4.32
CA LEU A 324 4.05 -16.08 -3.57
C LEU A 324 2.99 -15.71 -2.51
N ARG A 325 3.04 -14.50 -1.95
CA ARG A 325 2.11 -14.00 -0.92
C ARG A 325 0.96 -13.15 -1.47
N ARG A 326 0.92 -12.90 -2.78
CA ARG A 326 -0.06 -12.00 -3.41
C ARG A 326 -1.49 -12.47 -3.15
N LYS A 327 -2.35 -11.53 -2.76
CA LYS A 327 -3.78 -11.71 -2.54
C LYS A 327 -4.45 -12.17 -3.85
N GLY A 328 -5.19 -13.28 -3.83
CA GLY A 328 -5.84 -13.86 -5.03
C GLY A 328 -4.89 -14.55 -6.03
N GLN A 329 -3.66 -14.90 -5.62
CA GLN A 329 -2.69 -15.57 -6.48
C GLN A 329 -3.13 -17.02 -6.78
N GLU A 330 -3.30 -17.33 -8.07
CA GLU A 330 -3.67 -18.68 -8.50
C GLU A 330 -2.48 -19.65 -8.39
N THR A 331 -2.71 -20.83 -7.79
CA THR A 331 -1.67 -21.86 -7.58
C THR A 331 -0.93 -22.23 -8.88
N TRP A 332 -1.62 -22.32 -10.01
CA TRP A 332 -1.01 -22.70 -11.29
C TRP A 332 0.06 -21.69 -11.75
N ARG A 333 -0.06 -20.40 -11.42
CA ARG A 333 0.95 -19.38 -11.78
C ARG A 333 2.24 -19.58 -11.00
N VAL A 334 2.11 -20.02 -9.75
CA VAL A 334 3.25 -20.33 -8.89
C VAL A 334 4.01 -21.55 -9.41
N ILE A 335 3.26 -22.56 -9.84
CA ILE A 335 3.81 -23.76 -10.47
C ILE A 335 4.48 -23.41 -11.81
N GLN A 336 3.84 -22.58 -12.63
CA GLN A 336 4.40 -22.12 -13.90
C GLN A 336 5.72 -21.35 -13.71
N ALA A 337 5.85 -20.53 -12.66
CA ALA A 337 7.12 -19.88 -12.33
C ALA A 337 8.24 -20.89 -12.03
N ALA A 338 7.94 -21.95 -11.26
CA ALA A 338 8.92 -22.99 -10.98
C ALA A 338 9.28 -23.79 -12.25
N GLU A 339 8.31 -24.04 -13.12
CA GLU A 339 8.50 -24.70 -14.41
C GLU A 339 9.43 -23.92 -15.35
N ILE A 340 9.25 -22.61 -15.48
CA ILE A 340 10.14 -21.77 -16.30
C ILE A 340 11.58 -21.79 -15.77
N LEU A 341 11.75 -21.73 -14.45
CA LEU A 341 13.08 -21.81 -13.81
C LEU A 341 13.73 -23.18 -14.03
N TYR A 342 12.93 -24.24 -14.04
CA TYR A 342 13.34 -25.58 -14.38
C TYR A 342 13.77 -25.70 -15.85
N GLN A 343 12.98 -25.16 -16.78
CA GLN A 343 13.31 -25.14 -18.21
C GLN A 343 14.65 -24.42 -18.45
N LYS A 344 14.88 -23.27 -17.81
CA LYS A 344 16.17 -22.56 -17.87
C LYS A 344 17.34 -23.39 -17.34
N ARG A 345 17.10 -24.25 -16.36
CA ARG A 345 18.13 -25.14 -15.80
C ARG A 345 18.47 -26.28 -16.75
N MET A 346 17.46 -26.84 -17.43
CA MET A 346 17.65 -27.93 -18.40
C MET A 346 18.14 -27.44 -19.76
N ASN A 347 17.82 -26.19 -20.12
CA ASN A 347 18.23 -25.56 -21.36
C ASN A 347 19.01 -24.27 -21.08
N PRO A 348 20.34 -24.34 -20.96
CA PRO A 348 21.19 -23.17 -20.67
C PRO A 348 21.04 -22.03 -21.69
N GLU A 349 20.73 -22.35 -22.95
CA GLU A 349 20.55 -21.38 -24.04
C GLU A 349 19.25 -20.57 -23.94
N LEU A 350 18.30 -21.00 -23.10
CA LEU A 350 17.05 -20.30 -22.91
C LEU A 350 17.28 -18.92 -22.29
N LYS A 351 16.86 -17.84 -22.96
CA LYS A 351 17.03 -16.46 -22.46
C LYS A 351 15.78 -16.00 -21.73
N LEU A 352 15.80 -16.02 -20.40
CA LEU A 352 14.63 -15.67 -19.58
C LEU A 352 14.25 -14.19 -19.65
N GLU A 353 15.19 -13.31 -20.03
CA GLU A 353 14.92 -11.90 -20.33
C GLU A 353 14.04 -11.69 -21.56
N ASN A 354 13.92 -12.68 -22.45
CA ASN A 354 13.05 -12.61 -23.62
C ASN A 354 11.82 -13.50 -23.40
N ALA A 355 10.72 -12.91 -22.92
CA ALA A 355 9.47 -13.64 -22.69
C ALA A 355 9.03 -14.46 -23.91
N SER A 356 9.15 -13.90 -25.11
CA SER A 356 8.74 -14.57 -26.36
C SER A 356 9.50 -15.88 -26.62
N ALA A 357 10.64 -16.12 -25.96
CA ALA A 357 11.44 -17.34 -26.12
C ALA A 357 10.86 -18.56 -25.39
N TYR A 358 10.03 -18.37 -24.36
CA TYR A 358 9.47 -19.49 -23.54
C TYR A 358 7.97 -19.36 -23.25
N LYS A 359 7.39 -18.19 -23.50
CA LYS A 359 6.00 -17.87 -23.15
C LYS A 359 4.99 -18.82 -23.79
N GLU A 360 5.17 -19.16 -25.06
CA GLU A 360 4.26 -20.08 -25.76
C GLU A 360 4.40 -21.53 -25.26
N GLU A 361 5.63 -21.99 -25.04
CA GLU A 361 5.90 -23.35 -24.55
C GLU A 361 5.39 -23.53 -23.11
N SER A 362 5.65 -22.58 -22.22
CA SER A 362 5.12 -22.59 -20.85
C SER A 362 3.58 -22.52 -20.83
N ARG A 363 2.97 -21.84 -21.81
CA ARG A 363 1.52 -21.80 -21.99
C ARG A 363 0.95 -23.16 -22.38
N LEU A 364 1.56 -23.82 -23.36
CA LEU A 364 1.17 -25.15 -23.82
C LEU A 364 1.36 -26.19 -22.72
N TRP A 365 2.47 -26.14 -22.00
CA TRP A 365 2.71 -26.99 -20.84
C TRP A 365 1.62 -26.84 -19.78
N ARG A 366 1.23 -25.60 -19.49
CA ARG A 366 0.15 -25.30 -18.54
C ARG A 366 -1.21 -25.83 -19.02
N ASP A 367 -1.52 -25.70 -20.31
CA ASP A 367 -2.74 -26.27 -20.91
C ASP A 367 -2.76 -27.80 -20.74
N GLU A 368 -1.66 -28.46 -21.11
CA GLU A 368 -1.48 -29.91 -20.99
C GLU A 368 -1.59 -30.39 -19.54
N MET A 369 -0.94 -29.70 -18.61
CA MET A 369 -1.05 -29.99 -17.18
C MET A 369 -2.46 -29.74 -16.66
N GLY A 370 -3.09 -28.63 -17.07
CA GLY A 370 -4.49 -28.33 -16.74
C GLY A 370 -5.43 -29.45 -17.16
N GLU A 371 -5.30 -29.94 -18.40
CA GLU A 371 -6.10 -31.05 -18.92
C GLU A 371 -5.83 -32.36 -18.17
N ARG A 372 -4.55 -32.75 -18.00
CA ARG A 372 -4.15 -33.98 -17.31
C ARG A 372 -4.62 -34.02 -15.86
N LEU A 373 -4.65 -32.87 -15.20
CA LEU A 373 -4.86 -32.78 -13.77
C LEU A 373 -6.32 -32.47 -13.41
N LEU A 374 -7.00 -31.64 -14.21
CA LEU A 374 -8.40 -31.28 -14.00
C LEU A 374 -9.37 -32.19 -14.75
N GLY A 375 -8.89 -32.97 -15.74
CA GLY A 375 -9.72 -33.84 -16.58
C GLY A 375 -10.77 -33.09 -17.41
N THR A 376 -10.59 -31.78 -17.60
CA THR A 376 -11.50 -30.89 -18.33
C THR A 376 -10.69 -29.91 -19.18
N ASP A 377 -11.22 -29.53 -20.34
CA ASP A 377 -10.62 -28.55 -21.26
C ASP A 377 -10.86 -27.11 -20.78
N TYR A 378 -10.41 -26.79 -19.57
CA TYR A 378 -10.52 -25.44 -19.01
C TYR A 378 -9.29 -24.60 -19.37
N ARG A 379 -9.45 -23.65 -20.29
CA ARG A 379 -8.42 -22.68 -20.69
C ARG A 379 -8.83 -21.27 -20.24
N PRO A 380 -8.11 -20.66 -19.27
CA PRO A 380 -8.22 -19.24 -18.97
C PRO A 380 -8.03 -18.38 -20.22
N PRO A 381 -8.61 -17.16 -20.28
CA PRO A 381 -8.35 -16.23 -21.36
C PRO A 381 -6.84 -15.88 -21.46
N LEU A 382 -6.35 -15.58 -22.67
CA LEU A 382 -4.94 -15.28 -22.96
C LEU A 382 -4.36 -14.20 -22.02
N SER A 383 -5.13 -13.17 -21.72
CA SER A 383 -4.75 -12.10 -20.77
C SER A 383 -4.50 -12.61 -19.34
N GLY A 384 -5.17 -13.69 -18.94
CA GLY A 384 -4.94 -14.37 -17.68
C GLY A 384 -3.70 -15.26 -17.72
N GLN A 385 -3.47 -15.94 -18.85
CA GLN A 385 -2.31 -16.83 -19.02
C GLN A 385 -0.98 -16.07 -19.04
N ASP A 386 -0.97 -14.88 -19.64
CA ASP A 386 0.23 -14.04 -19.75
C ASP A 386 0.58 -13.30 -18.46
N SER A 387 -0.25 -13.43 -17.43
CA SER A 387 -0.17 -12.58 -16.26
C SER A 387 1.01 -12.81 -15.34
N LEU A 388 1.68 -13.96 -15.48
CA LEU A 388 2.94 -14.24 -14.82
C LEU A 388 4.04 -13.26 -15.27
N PHE A 389 3.99 -12.86 -16.54
CA PHE A 389 5.01 -12.03 -17.21
C PHE A 389 4.74 -10.53 -17.07
N TYR A 390 3.65 -10.14 -16.41
CA TYR A 390 3.40 -8.74 -16.10
C TYR A 390 4.44 -8.23 -15.08
N LYS A 391 4.80 -6.96 -15.22
CA LYS A 391 5.77 -6.26 -14.33
C LYS A 391 5.39 -6.29 -12.84
N ASN A 392 4.10 -6.52 -12.51
CA ASN A 392 3.61 -6.66 -11.14
C ASN A 392 3.57 -8.11 -10.60
N ALA A 393 4.07 -9.08 -11.36
CA ALA A 393 4.16 -10.50 -11.00
C ALA A 393 5.63 -10.95 -10.97
N LEU A 394 6.08 -11.71 -11.97
CA LEU A 394 7.47 -12.12 -12.14
C LEU A 394 7.93 -11.76 -13.56
N PRO A 395 8.35 -10.50 -13.79
CA PRO A 395 8.77 -10.09 -15.11
C PRO A 395 10.05 -10.83 -15.57
N PRO A 396 10.30 -10.89 -16.88
CA PRO A 396 11.45 -11.58 -17.49
C PRO A 396 12.80 -11.28 -16.82
N GLU A 397 13.03 -10.04 -16.37
CA GLU A 397 14.25 -9.59 -15.71
C GLU A 397 14.41 -10.19 -14.31
N VAL A 398 13.30 -10.34 -13.57
CA VAL A 398 13.29 -11.04 -12.28
C VAL A 398 13.50 -12.54 -12.50
N LEU A 399 12.82 -13.12 -13.50
CA LEU A 399 12.99 -14.53 -13.85
C LEU A 399 14.42 -14.84 -14.26
N LYS A 400 15.11 -13.93 -14.96
CA LYS A 400 16.54 -14.04 -15.26
C LYS A 400 17.38 -14.18 -14.01
N VAL A 401 17.28 -13.23 -13.07
CA VAL A 401 18.08 -13.26 -11.82
C VAL A 401 17.76 -14.49 -10.98
N LEU A 402 16.47 -14.86 -10.88
CA LEU A 402 16.05 -16.08 -10.19
C LEU A 402 16.58 -17.33 -10.89
N GLY A 403 16.60 -17.37 -12.22
CA GLY A 403 17.09 -18.48 -13.03
C GLY A 403 18.60 -18.67 -12.90
N GLU A 404 19.38 -17.59 -12.91
CA GLU A 404 20.83 -17.62 -12.67
C GLU A 404 21.14 -18.18 -11.27
N GLU A 405 20.41 -17.72 -10.25
CA GLU A 405 20.55 -18.19 -8.87
C GLU A 405 20.09 -19.65 -8.73
N ASN A 406 19.03 -20.05 -9.42
CA ASN A 406 18.53 -21.42 -9.43
C ASN A 406 19.53 -22.39 -10.07
N ASN A 407 20.17 -21.99 -11.17
CA ASN A 407 21.24 -22.76 -11.81
C ASN A 407 22.45 -22.88 -10.90
N ARG A 408 22.89 -21.78 -10.27
CA ARG A 408 24.01 -21.75 -9.32
C ARG A 408 23.81 -22.69 -8.13
N THR A 409 22.57 -22.85 -7.69
CA THR A 409 22.20 -23.61 -6.49
C THR A 409 21.66 -25.01 -6.79
N GLY A 410 21.62 -25.42 -8.07
CA GLY A 410 21.14 -26.75 -8.46
C GLY A 410 19.63 -26.96 -8.25
N GLY A 411 18.81 -25.91 -8.35
CA GLY A 411 17.35 -26.00 -8.21
C GLY A 411 16.79 -25.48 -6.88
N ALA A 412 17.56 -24.73 -6.07
CA ALA A 412 17.10 -24.32 -4.74
C ALA A 412 15.95 -23.29 -4.78
N VAL A 413 15.83 -22.51 -5.85
CA VAL A 413 14.74 -21.54 -6.02
C VAL A 413 13.44 -22.25 -6.36
N GLU A 414 13.48 -23.25 -7.26
CA GLU A 414 12.35 -24.16 -7.52
C GLU A 414 11.88 -24.83 -6.22
N ALA A 415 12.82 -25.43 -5.47
CA ALA A 415 12.53 -26.10 -4.20
C ALA A 415 11.94 -25.13 -3.15
N TYR A 416 12.37 -23.86 -3.15
CA TYR A 416 11.78 -22.83 -2.30
C TYR A 416 10.32 -22.54 -2.66
N ILE A 417 10.01 -22.41 -3.95
CA ILE A 417 8.65 -22.20 -4.45
C ILE A 417 7.75 -23.38 -4.03
N TYR A 418 8.19 -24.62 -4.29
CA TYR A 418 7.43 -25.82 -3.93
C TYR A 418 7.22 -25.95 -2.42
N ARG A 419 8.25 -25.71 -1.60
CA ARG A 419 8.12 -25.71 -0.14
C ARG A 419 7.07 -24.70 0.35
N LYS A 420 7.00 -23.51 -0.26
CA LYS A 420 5.99 -22.50 0.09
C LYS A 420 4.58 -22.92 -0.30
N LEU A 421 4.42 -23.66 -1.40
CA LEU A 421 3.15 -24.29 -1.77
C LEU A 421 2.76 -25.39 -0.76
N THR A 422 3.68 -26.27 -0.38
CA THR A 422 3.41 -27.34 0.60
C THR A 422 3.10 -26.79 1.99
N GLU A 423 3.76 -25.72 2.42
CA GLU A 423 3.42 -25.03 3.67
C GLU A 423 1.96 -24.54 3.67
N LYS A 424 1.50 -23.94 2.55
CA LYS A 424 0.11 -23.50 2.37
C LYS A 424 -0.86 -24.68 2.38
N GLU A 425 -0.55 -25.76 1.68
CA GLU A 425 -1.38 -26.97 1.64
C GLU A 425 -1.50 -27.62 3.02
N ARG A 426 -0.40 -27.68 3.79
CA ARG A 426 -0.40 -28.23 5.14
C ARG A 426 -1.32 -27.43 6.07
N ILE A 427 -1.31 -26.08 5.96
CA ILE A 427 -2.20 -25.22 6.73
C ILE A 427 -3.66 -25.53 6.41
N LEU A 428 -4.02 -25.59 5.12
CA LEU A 428 -5.37 -25.99 4.70
C LEU A 428 -5.74 -27.39 5.19
N THR A 429 -4.82 -28.35 5.04
CA THR A 429 -5.07 -29.73 5.42
C THR A 429 -5.30 -29.85 6.92
N GLU A 430 -4.47 -29.23 7.76
CA GLU A 430 -4.67 -29.24 9.22
C GLU A 430 -5.94 -28.49 9.64
N LEU A 431 -6.31 -27.42 8.94
CA LEU A 431 -7.61 -26.73 9.15
C LEU A 431 -8.81 -27.63 8.82
N LEU A 432 -8.68 -28.45 7.76
CA LEU A 432 -9.74 -29.35 7.27
C LEU A 432 -9.74 -30.74 7.94
N LYS A 433 -8.63 -31.14 8.56
CA LYS A 433 -8.40 -32.49 9.11
C LYS A 433 -9.43 -32.94 10.15
N PRO A 434 -9.86 -32.12 11.14
CA PRO A 434 -10.89 -32.53 12.09
C PRO A 434 -12.22 -32.89 11.42
N TRP A 435 -12.49 -32.29 10.25
CA TRP A 435 -13.74 -32.40 9.52
C TRP A 435 -13.74 -33.58 8.53
N LEU A 436 -12.58 -33.89 7.95
CA LEU A 436 -12.38 -35.06 7.09
C LEU A 436 -12.33 -36.38 7.88
N SER A 437 -12.01 -36.33 9.18
CA SER A 437 -11.88 -37.52 10.04
C SER A 437 -13.20 -38.07 10.61
N GLY A 438 -14.35 -37.47 10.28
CA GLY A 438 -15.68 -38.05 10.55
C GLY A 438 -16.13 -38.20 12.02
N ASN A 439 -15.30 -37.86 13.01
CA ASN A 439 -15.52 -38.26 14.42
C ASN A 439 -16.02 -37.16 15.38
N GLY A 440 -16.65 -36.11 14.87
CA GLY A 440 -17.39 -35.21 15.73
C GLY A 440 -18.29 -34.37 14.86
N GLY A 441 -19.61 -34.55 14.98
CA GLY A 441 -20.56 -33.62 14.37
C GLY A 441 -20.50 -32.29 15.12
N PRO A 442 -20.24 -31.16 14.45
CA PRO A 442 -20.34 -29.87 15.12
C PRO A 442 -21.21 -28.91 14.32
N ASP A 443 -21.95 -28.11 15.09
CA ASP A 443 -22.59 -26.85 14.71
C ASP A 443 -22.05 -26.22 13.41
N ALA A 444 -22.90 -26.17 12.39
CA ALA A 444 -22.59 -25.58 11.08
C ALA A 444 -22.07 -24.13 11.20
N GLY A 445 -22.45 -23.40 12.25
CA GLY A 445 -21.93 -22.06 12.53
C GLY A 445 -20.44 -22.05 12.92
N LYS A 446 -19.96 -23.06 13.67
CA LYS A 446 -18.53 -23.20 14.00
C LYS A 446 -17.71 -23.63 12.79
N PHE A 447 -18.27 -24.47 11.91
CA PHE A 447 -17.65 -24.82 10.64
C PHE A 447 -17.47 -23.57 9.76
N LEU A 448 -18.53 -22.77 9.59
CA LEU A 448 -18.47 -21.55 8.79
C LEU A 448 -17.48 -20.54 9.38
N SER A 449 -17.49 -20.33 10.70
CA SER A 449 -16.55 -19.43 11.38
C SER A 449 -15.10 -19.89 11.27
N ALA A 450 -14.83 -21.20 11.36
CA ALA A 450 -13.48 -21.76 11.20
C ALA A 450 -13.00 -21.73 9.74
N LEU A 451 -13.90 -22.01 8.79
CA LEU A 451 -13.67 -21.82 7.36
C LEU A 451 -13.33 -20.33 7.11
N LEU A 452 -14.19 -19.40 7.50
CA LEU A 452 -13.98 -17.95 7.36
C LEU A 452 -12.68 -17.46 8.05
N LYS A 453 -12.29 -18.04 9.19
CA LYS A 453 -11.01 -17.74 9.86
C LYS A 453 -9.80 -18.32 9.11
N GLY A 454 -9.85 -19.56 8.66
CA GLY A 454 -8.78 -20.22 7.89
C GLY A 454 -8.62 -19.67 6.48
N LEU A 455 -9.70 -19.12 5.93
CA LEU A 455 -9.74 -18.40 4.66
C LEU A 455 -9.10 -17.01 4.74
N SER A 456 -8.83 -16.49 5.94
CA SER A 456 -8.08 -15.23 6.13
C SER A 456 -6.56 -15.34 5.90
N VAL A 457 -6.06 -16.46 5.35
CA VAL A 457 -4.62 -16.69 5.12
C VAL A 457 -4.18 -15.96 3.83
N PRO A 458 -3.19 -15.04 3.89
CA PRO A 458 -2.75 -14.29 2.72
C PRO A 458 -2.31 -15.18 1.55
N GLY A 459 -2.94 -14.99 0.39
CA GLY A 459 -2.59 -15.66 -0.86
C GLY A 459 -3.25 -17.02 -1.08
N MET A 460 -4.49 -17.21 -0.59
CA MET A 460 -5.34 -18.39 -0.82
C MET A 460 -6.76 -18.03 -1.29
N GLU A 461 -6.97 -16.79 -1.74
CA GLU A 461 -8.32 -16.25 -1.99
C GLU A 461 -9.04 -16.81 -3.22
N ALA A 462 -8.29 -17.33 -4.19
CA ALA A 462 -8.90 -17.99 -5.35
C ALA A 462 -9.43 -19.38 -4.97
N GLU A 463 -8.63 -20.14 -4.20
CA GLU A 463 -8.98 -21.42 -3.61
C GLU A 463 -10.09 -21.25 -2.55
N GLU A 464 -10.06 -20.14 -1.81
CA GLU A 464 -11.12 -19.68 -0.91
C GLU A 464 -12.43 -19.45 -1.64
N ARG A 465 -12.40 -18.71 -2.76
CA ARG A 465 -13.59 -18.45 -3.59
C ARG A 465 -14.17 -19.75 -4.11
N MET A 466 -13.33 -20.66 -4.61
CA MET A 466 -13.76 -21.99 -5.07
C MET A 466 -14.33 -22.84 -3.93
N ALA A 467 -13.70 -22.83 -2.75
CA ALA A 467 -14.20 -23.55 -1.58
C ALA A 467 -15.54 -22.97 -1.07
N ARG A 468 -15.69 -21.64 -1.08
CA ARG A 468 -16.94 -20.94 -0.77
C ARG A 468 -18.04 -21.28 -1.78
N GLU A 469 -17.74 -21.21 -3.08
CA GLU A 469 -18.69 -21.58 -4.14
C GLU A 469 -19.11 -23.05 -4.03
N ALA A 470 -18.17 -23.95 -3.79
CA ALA A 470 -18.47 -25.37 -3.59
C ALA A 470 -19.34 -25.60 -2.34
N ALA A 471 -19.03 -24.93 -1.22
CA ALA A 471 -19.82 -25.00 0.00
C ALA A 471 -21.23 -24.43 -0.17
N VAL A 472 -21.37 -23.28 -0.85
CA VAL A 472 -22.67 -22.66 -1.17
C VAL A 472 -23.49 -23.55 -2.11
N ARG A 473 -22.87 -24.13 -3.15
CA ARG A 473 -23.55 -25.09 -4.05
C ARG A 473 -23.99 -26.34 -3.30
N ALA A 474 -23.16 -26.89 -2.42
CA ALA A 474 -23.50 -28.03 -1.59
C ALA A 474 -24.68 -27.69 -0.64
N LEU A 475 -24.67 -26.51 -0.02
CA LEU A 475 -25.77 -25.99 0.78
C LEU A 475 -27.07 -25.86 -0.02
N LEU A 476 -27.04 -25.21 -1.19
CA LEU A 476 -28.22 -25.03 -2.05
C LEU A 476 -28.80 -26.38 -2.52
N LYS A 477 -27.95 -27.34 -2.89
CA LYS A 477 -28.35 -28.70 -3.27
C LYS A 477 -28.97 -29.46 -2.10
N THR A 478 -28.46 -29.25 -0.89
CA THR A 478 -29.00 -29.81 0.35
C THR A 478 -30.36 -29.20 0.68
N PHE A 479 -30.51 -27.88 0.56
CA PHE A 479 -31.79 -27.20 0.73
C PHE A 479 -32.84 -27.67 -0.27
N GLY A 480 -32.48 -27.84 -1.55
CA GLY A 480 -33.37 -28.40 -2.57
C GLY A 480 -33.89 -29.80 -2.22
N LYS A 481 -33.04 -30.66 -1.65
CA LYS A 481 -33.45 -32.00 -1.20
C LYS A 481 -34.31 -31.99 0.07
N VAL A 482 -33.97 -31.16 1.04
CA VAL A 482 -34.72 -31.06 2.32
C VAL A 482 -36.10 -30.44 2.10
N LEU A 483 -36.20 -29.43 1.23
CA LEU A 483 -37.47 -28.80 0.87
C LEU A 483 -38.31 -29.71 -0.05
N GLY A 484 -37.67 -30.42 -0.99
CA GLY A 484 -38.33 -31.41 -1.85
C GLY A 484 -38.85 -32.65 -1.10
N ALA A 485 -38.34 -32.96 0.09
CA ALA A 485 -38.82 -34.05 0.93
C ALA A 485 -40.02 -33.67 1.83
N GLY A 486 -40.41 -32.40 1.87
CA GLY A 486 -41.41 -31.89 2.83
C GLY A 486 -42.67 -31.26 2.24
N LEU A 487 -42.73 -30.93 0.95
CA LEU A 487 -43.84 -30.17 0.38
C LEU A 487 -44.23 -30.70 -1.00
N SER A 488 -45.45 -31.20 -1.10
CA SER A 488 -46.13 -31.49 -2.37
C SER A 488 -46.57 -30.18 -3.05
N ALA A 489 -46.36 -30.11 -4.37
CA ALA A 489 -46.91 -29.17 -5.36
C ALA A 489 -46.17 -27.83 -5.63
N GLU A 490 -46.13 -27.49 -6.92
CA GLU A 490 -45.63 -26.29 -7.62
C GLU A 490 -44.10 -26.19 -7.89
N GLY A 491 -43.65 -27.01 -8.85
CA GLY A 491 -42.25 -27.19 -9.23
C GLY A 491 -41.62 -26.15 -10.18
N GLU A 492 -42.34 -25.17 -10.73
CA GLU A 492 -41.72 -24.17 -11.64
C GLU A 492 -41.28 -22.88 -10.92
N LYS A 493 -42.05 -22.36 -9.97
CA LYS A 493 -41.67 -21.15 -9.20
C LYS A 493 -40.50 -21.36 -8.24
N GLN A 494 -40.23 -22.60 -7.83
CA GLN A 494 -39.19 -22.92 -6.84
C GLN A 494 -37.78 -22.93 -7.44
N THR A 495 -37.63 -23.40 -8.69
CA THR A 495 -36.39 -23.32 -9.44
C THR A 495 -35.99 -21.88 -9.70
N ASP A 496 -36.93 -20.99 -9.99
CA ASP A 496 -36.65 -19.57 -10.24
C ASP A 496 -36.19 -18.83 -8.98
N ILE A 497 -36.77 -19.13 -7.82
CA ILE A 497 -36.34 -18.54 -6.54
C ILE A 497 -34.95 -19.03 -6.13
N LEU A 498 -34.64 -20.32 -6.34
CA LEU A 498 -33.32 -20.88 -6.04
C LEU A 498 -32.26 -20.43 -7.05
N SER A 499 -32.62 -20.25 -8.33
CA SER A 499 -31.74 -19.66 -9.35
C SER A 499 -31.50 -18.18 -9.09
N ALA A 500 -32.52 -17.40 -8.71
CA ALA A 500 -32.38 -15.99 -8.34
C ALA A 500 -31.55 -15.82 -7.06
N ALA A 501 -31.75 -16.69 -6.05
CA ALA A 501 -30.94 -16.69 -4.84
C ALA A 501 -29.48 -17.09 -5.15
N ALA A 502 -29.25 -18.08 -6.02
CA ALA A 502 -27.92 -18.43 -6.49
C ALA A 502 -27.30 -17.29 -7.34
N GLY A 503 -28.09 -16.59 -8.16
CA GLY A 503 -27.68 -15.44 -8.96
C GLY A 503 -27.29 -14.24 -8.10
N LEU A 504 -28.05 -13.97 -7.03
CA LEU A 504 -27.77 -12.96 -6.01
C LEU A 504 -26.55 -13.32 -5.14
N LEU A 505 -26.34 -14.61 -4.82
CA LEU A 505 -25.22 -15.09 -4.01
C LEU A 505 -23.92 -15.29 -4.81
N THR A 506 -24.01 -15.49 -6.12
CA THR A 506 -22.86 -15.63 -7.04
C THR A 506 -22.57 -14.38 -7.87
N GLY A 507 -23.41 -13.33 -7.73
CA GLY A 507 -23.23 -12.03 -8.40
C GLY A 507 -23.46 -12.04 -9.91
N ARG A 508 -24.28 -12.94 -10.45
CA ARG A 508 -24.45 -13.11 -11.91
C ARG A 508 -25.58 -12.30 -12.55
N GLU A 509 -26.53 -11.74 -11.78
CA GLU A 509 -27.73 -11.11 -12.37
C GLU A 509 -27.79 -9.58 -12.31
N GLN A 510 -26.86 -8.91 -11.65
CA GLN A 510 -26.79 -7.44 -11.68
C GLN A 510 -25.38 -7.01 -12.06
N GLY A 511 -25.27 -6.24 -13.14
CA GLY A 511 -24.03 -5.65 -13.63
C GLY A 511 -23.36 -4.64 -12.67
N ASP A 512 -23.75 -4.63 -11.40
CA ASP A 512 -23.15 -3.86 -10.32
C ASP A 512 -22.63 -4.83 -9.24
N GLY A 513 -21.34 -4.72 -8.92
CA GLY A 513 -20.61 -5.61 -8.00
C GLY A 513 -21.07 -5.52 -6.53
N GLY A 514 -22.23 -6.08 -6.22
CA GLY A 514 -22.68 -6.32 -4.86
C GLY A 514 -22.02 -7.56 -4.25
N PHE A 515 -20.93 -7.39 -3.50
CA PHE A 515 -20.40 -8.44 -2.63
C PHE A 515 -21.23 -8.51 -1.35
N PHE A 516 -21.90 -9.64 -1.09
CA PHE A 516 -22.25 -9.99 0.29
C PHE A 516 -20.93 -10.27 1.04
N THR A 517 -20.63 -9.47 2.06
CA THR A 517 -19.46 -9.71 2.92
C THR A 517 -19.67 -10.99 3.74
N ALA A 518 -18.59 -11.54 4.32
CA ALA A 518 -18.69 -12.67 5.26
C ALA A 518 -19.72 -12.40 6.38
N GLU A 519 -19.82 -11.13 6.81
CA GLU A 519 -20.80 -10.66 7.79
C GLU A 519 -22.24 -10.72 7.25
N CYS A 520 -22.47 -10.46 5.96
CA CYS A 520 -23.81 -10.58 5.38
C CYS A 520 -24.25 -12.05 5.24
N LEU A 521 -23.32 -12.97 4.97
CA LEU A 521 -23.57 -14.42 4.99
C LEU A 521 -23.83 -14.91 6.42
N GLU A 522 -23.06 -14.46 7.42
CA GLU A 522 -23.31 -14.74 8.84
C GLU A 522 -24.69 -14.23 9.28
N LEU A 523 -25.04 -12.98 8.98
CA LEU A 523 -26.34 -12.39 9.32
C LEU A 523 -27.53 -13.07 8.63
N TRP A 524 -27.36 -13.49 7.38
CA TRP A 524 -28.39 -14.24 6.65
C TRP A 524 -28.61 -15.64 7.27
N PHE A 525 -27.52 -16.30 7.68
CA PHE A 525 -27.56 -17.61 8.32
C PHE A 525 -28.10 -17.55 9.76
N GLU A 526 -27.70 -16.54 10.55
CA GLU A 526 -28.25 -16.29 11.89
C GLU A 526 -29.76 -16.06 11.84
N ARG A 527 -30.25 -15.28 10.88
CA ARG A 527 -31.69 -15.04 10.67
C ARG A 527 -32.45 -16.28 10.21
N MET A 528 -31.85 -17.14 9.38
CA MET A 528 -32.46 -18.40 8.92
C MET A 528 -32.46 -19.50 10.00
N MET A 529 -31.51 -19.45 10.93
CA MET A 529 -31.34 -20.43 12.01
C MET A 529 -32.06 -20.06 13.32
N ASP A 530 -32.82 -18.97 13.31
CA ASP A 530 -33.64 -18.55 14.44
C ASP A 530 -35.08 -19.07 14.27
N GLY A 531 -35.32 -20.25 14.84
CA GLY A 531 -36.64 -20.88 14.83
C GLY A 531 -36.63 -22.41 14.93
N PRO A 532 -37.80 -23.07 14.87
CA PRO A 532 -37.97 -24.51 15.09
C PRO A 532 -37.23 -25.41 14.08
N CYS A 533 -36.75 -24.87 12.96
CA CYS A 533 -36.02 -25.60 11.91
C CYS A 533 -34.62 -26.08 12.34
N LYS A 534 -34.07 -25.55 13.44
CA LYS A 534 -32.71 -25.81 13.96
C LYS A 534 -32.41 -27.30 14.19
N ARG A 535 -33.40 -28.10 14.59
CA ARG A 535 -33.21 -29.52 14.97
C ARG A 535 -33.35 -30.51 13.81
N LYS A 536 -34.18 -30.24 12.81
CA LYS A 536 -34.38 -31.14 11.65
C LYS A 536 -33.35 -30.92 10.54
N MET A 537 -32.91 -29.67 10.32
CA MET A 537 -31.90 -29.37 9.29
C MET A 537 -30.48 -29.64 9.77
N GLY A 538 -30.16 -29.49 11.06
CA GLY A 538 -28.80 -29.62 11.57
C GLY A 538 -28.17 -31.00 11.36
N GLY A 539 -28.93 -32.09 11.52
CA GLY A 539 -28.43 -33.45 11.31
C GLY A 539 -28.25 -33.81 9.84
N VAL A 540 -29.28 -33.57 9.03
CA VAL A 540 -29.28 -33.90 7.58
C VAL A 540 -28.31 -33.02 6.80
N ALA A 541 -28.20 -31.73 7.14
CA ALA A 541 -27.25 -30.84 6.51
C ALA A 541 -25.80 -31.17 6.91
N ALA A 542 -25.53 -31.56 8.16
CA ALA A 542 -24.19 -31.90 8.61
C ALA A 542 -23.68 -33.23 8.02
N GLU A 543 -24.49 -34.28 7.99
CA GLU A 543 -24.11 -35.56 7.35
C GLU A 543 -23.95 -35.42 5.83
N PHE A 544 -24.79 -34.61 5.19
CA PHE A 544 -24.74 -34.42 3.73
C PHE A 544 -23.63 -33.44 3.32
N LEU A 545 -23.37 -32.37 4.09
CA LEU A 545 -22.19 -31.50 3.90
C LEU A 545 -20.91 -32.27 4.18
N ALA A 546 -20.86 -33.10 5.23
CA ALA A 546 -19.71 -33.97 5.47
C ALA A 546 -19.56 -35.00 4.34
N GLY A 547 -20.65 -35.52 3.77
CA GLY A 547 -20.63 -36.45 2.65
C GLY A 547 -20.24 -35.83 1.30
N GLU A 548 -20.72 -34.63 0.97
CA GLU A 548 -20.39 -33.90 -0.28
C GLU A 548 -19.04 -33.17 -0.16
N LEU A 549 -18.67 -32.65 1.01
CA LEU A 549 -17.30 -32.20 1.28
C LEU A 549 -16.37 -33.40 1.32
N SER A 550 -16.74 -34.54 1.90
CA SER A 550 -15.94 -35.75 1.77
C SER A 550 -15.97 -36.31 0.35
N ALA A 551 -16.99 -36.14 -0.49
CA ALA A 551 -16.93 -36.55 -1.89
C ALA A 551 -16.09 -35.59 -2.75
N SER A 552 -16.13 -34.30 -2.44
CA SER A 552 -15.36 -33.22 -3.08
C SER A 552 -13.91 -33.17 -2.58
N PHE A 553 -13.64 -33.59 -1.34
CA PHE A 553 -12.34 -33.57 -0.66
C PHE A 553 -11.82 -34.96 -0.29
N SER A 554 -12.53 -36.06 -0.54
CA SER A 554 -12.04 -37.44 -0.40
C SER A 554 -12.27 -38.19 -1.71
N GLY A 555 -11.16 -38.42 -2.41
CA GLY A 555 -10.99 -39.59 -3.27
C GLY A 555 -11.53 -39.57 -4.70
N ARG A 556 -12.55 -38.80 -5.10
CA ARG A 556 -13.07 -38.90 -6.50
C ARG A 556 -13.23 -37.60 -7.28
N ASN A 557 -13.31 -36.44 -6.65
CA ASN A 557 -13.39 -35.14 -7.34
C ASN A 557 -12.33 -34.15 -6.83
N ARG A 558 -11.06 -34.58 -6.83
CA ARG A 558 -9.95 -33.69 -6.52
C ARG A 558 -9.16 -33.35 -7.78
N PRO A 559 -9.55 -32.32 -8.55
CA PRO A 559 -8.68 -31.76 -9.58
C PRO A 559 -7.29 -31.41 -9.01
N TRP A 560 -7.27 -30.80 -7.81
CA TRP A 560 -6.05 -30.28 -7.17
C TRP A 560 -5.19 -31.31 -6.41
N LYS A 561 -5.78 -32.40 -5.89
CA LYS A 561 -4.99 -33.48 -5.26
C LYS A 561 -4.62 -34.57 -6.26
N ALA A 562 -5.37 -34.72 -7.36
CA ALA A 562 -4.79 -35.34 -8.54
C ALA A 562 -3.63 -34.46 -9.06
N LEU A 563 -3.71 -33.13 -8.99
CA LEU A 563 -2.61 -32.18 -9.27
C LEU A 563 -1.42 -32.31 -8.31
N ALA A 564 -1.67 -32.40 -7.01
CA ALA A 564 -0.63 -32.51 -6.00
C ALA A 564 -0.08 -33.93 -5.98
N ASP A 565 -0.90 -34.97 -5.88
CA ASP A 565 -0.42 -36.35 -5.86
C ASP A 565 0.09 -36.79 -7.23
N ARG A 566 -0.59 -36.55 -8.38
CA ARG A 566 -0.02 -36.88 -9.70
C ARG A 566 0.99 -35.87 -10.20
N GLY A 567 0.94 -34.59 -9.87
CA GLY A 567 2.05 -33.67 -10.21
C GLY A 567 3.30 -34.05 -9.43
N TYR A 568 3.17 -34.34 -8.13
CA TYR A 568 4.26 -34.84 -7.30
C TYR A 568 4.70 -36.24 -7.73
N GLU A 569 3.81 -37.17 -8.11
CA GLU A 569 4.16 -38.52 -8.60
C GLU A 569 4.63 -38.54 -10.05
N THR A 570 4.14 -37.67 -10.95
CA THR A 570 4.64 -37.55 -12.33
C THR A 570 6.01 -36.87 -12.36
N ILE A 571 6.26 -35.91 -11.45
CA ILE A 571 7.57 -35.28 -11.25
C ILE A 571 8.52 -36.21 -10.47
N ARG A 572 8.01 -37.03 -9.54
CA ARG A 572 8.80 -38.04 -8.79
C ARG A 572 9.12 -39.28 -9.64
N ASP A 573 8.18 -39.78 -10.43
CA ASP A 573 8.26 -41.08 -11.11
C ASP A 573 8.59 -40.97 -12.62
N GLY A 574 8.66 -39.75 -13.19
CA GLY A 574 8.97 -39.52 -14.61
C GLY A 574 10.27 -38.78 -14.93
N PHE A 575 10.95 -38.17 -13.96
CA PHE A 575 12.12 -37.31 -14.22
C PHE A 575 13.41 -37.72 -13.49
N TRP A 576 13.40 -38.88 -12.82
CA TRP A 576 14.59 -39.51 -12.24
C TRP A 576 15.11 -40.68 -13.10
N ARG A 577 15.14 -40.50 -14.42
CA ARG A 577 15.98 -41.27 -15.33
C ARG A 577 16.74 -40.35 -16.27
#